data_AF-A0A960IP20-F1
#
_entry.id   AF-A0A960IP20-F1
#
_cell.length_a   1.000
_cell.length_b   1.000
_cell.length_c   1.000
_cell.angle_alpha   90.00
_cell.angle_beta   90.00
_cell.angle_gamma   90.00
#
_symmetry.space_group_name_H-M   'P 1'
#
loop_
_entity.id
_entity.type
_entity.pdbx_description
1 polymer ?
#
loop_
_entity_poly.entity_id
_entity_poly.type
_entity_poly.pdbx_seq_one_letter_code
_entity_poly.pdbx_strand_id
1 'polypeptide(L)'
;GMQKYGFTDARDVLERASARESAARVAAGAFAKMLLARLGVQIRSGVRSLGPIGADAPIPSWEELLSVDDASPLRAVDAALEPEMVALVDQAKKAGDTLGGSATVIAHGVPVGLGSHVQWHEKLDGRIAQALLSVPAVKGVELGAAVAAAGGFGSAAHDAISYDPSFGFVRATNRAGGLEGGVTNGEDVVVTIYKKPIATLREGLPSVDLDRLEPHAAQYERSDVTALPAAAVIGESMLALVLADACLEKFGGDSMEELVAHFEASREQQRRWPKR
;
A
#
# COMPACT_ATOMS: atom_id res chain seq x y z
N GLY A 1 -13.74 -17.97 11.41
CA GLY A 1 -13.04 -18.98 10.60
C GLY A 1 -13.70 -20.32 10.75
N MET A 2 -13.47 -20.97 11.88
CA MET A 2 -13.99 -22.31 12.19
C MET A 2 -15.52 -22.39 12.02
N GLN A 3 -16.28 -21.52 12.67
CA GLN A 3 -17.74 -21.45 12.51
C GLN A 3 -18.20 -21.28 11.06
N LYS A 4 -17.47 -20.52 10.23
CA LYS A 4 -17.83 -20.29 8.81
C LYS A 4 -17.73 -21.57 7.98
N TYR A 5 -16.77 -22.44 8.29
CA TYR A 5 -16.48 -23.65 7.52
C TYR A 5 -16.84 -24.94 8.26
N GLY A 6 -17.41 -24.85 9.46
CA GLY A 6 -17.76 -26.01 10.29
C GLY A 6 -16.55 -26.80 10.80
N PHE A 7 -15.37 -26.18 10.91
CA PHE A 7 -14.18 -26.85 11.42
C PHE A 7 -14.17 -26.92 12.94
N THR A 8 -13.64 -28.03 13.46
CA THR A 8 -13.38 -28.23 14.89
C THR A 8 -11.94 -27.91 15.27
N ASP A 9 -11.04 -27.76 14.30
CA ASP A 9 -9.65 -27.32 14.50
C ASP A 9 -9.42 -25.95 13.87
N ALA A 10 -8.78 -25.04 14.62
CA ALA A 10 -8.38 -23.73 14.12
C ALA A 10 -7.23 -23.82 13.09
N ARG A 11 -6.48 -24.93 13.08
CA ARG A 11 -5.38 -25.19 12.15
C ARG A 11 -5.82 -25.07 10.70
N ASP A 12 -6.97 -25.64 10.36
CA ASP A 12 -7.54 -25.60 9.02
C ASP A 12 -7.80 -24.16 8.53
N VAL A 13 -7.99 -23.22 9.45
CA VAL A 13 -8.14 -21.80 9.15
C VAL A 13 -6.78 -21.09 9.14
N LEU A 14 -5.98 -21.27 10.19
CA LEU A 14 -4.77 -20.48 10.41
C LEU A 14 -3.72 -20.73 9.33
N GLU A 15 -3.63 -21.96 8.81
CA GLU A 15 -2.65 -22.33 7.76
C GLU A 15 -2.86 -21.51 6.48
N ARG A 16 -4.12 -21.20 6.12
CA ARG A 16 -4.42 -20.36 4.94
C ARG A 16 -4.56 -18.87 5.27
N ALA A 17 -5.06 -18.53 6.44
CA ALA A 17 -5.19 -17.14 6.88
C ALA A 17 -3.83 -16.51 7.26
N SER A 18 -2.80 -17.34 7.45
CA SER A 18 -1.44 -16.93 7.75
C SER A 18 -0.90 -15.96 6.70
N ALA A 19 -0.12 -14.98 7.17
CA ALA A 19 0.58 -14.04 6.31
C ALA A 19 1.63 -14.72 5.42
N ARG A 20 1.96 -16.00 5.63
CA ARG A 20 2.87 -16.75 4.75
C ARG A 20 2.44 -16.70 3.27
N GLU A 21 1.14 -16.65 3.02
CA GLU A 21 0.55 -16.50 1.70
C GLU A 21 1.04 -15.26 0.93
N SER A 22 1.42 -14.19 1.62
CA SER A 22 1.90 -12.97 0.99
C SER A 22 3.19 -13.16 0.20
N ALA A 23 3.95 -14.22 0.46
CA ALA A 23 5.11 -14.59 -0.36
C ALA A 23 4.71 -14.84 -1.83
N ALA A 24 3.57 -15.48 -2.07
CA ALA A 24 3.04 -15.69 -3.42
C ALA A 24 2.60 -14.37 -4.06
N ARG A 25 2.00 -13.47 -3.27
CA ARG A 25 1.62 -12.12 -3.75
C ARG A 25 2.84 -11.29 -4.16
N VAL A 26 3.92 -11.36 -3.38
CA VAL A 26 5.19 -10.67 -3.71
C VAL A 26 5.81 -11.26 -4.97
N ALA A 27 5.79 -12.58 -5.15
CA ALA A 27 6.26 -13.21 -6.37
C ALA A 27 5.47 -12.75 -7.61
N ALA A 28 4.14 -12.70 -7.53
CA ALA A 28 3.29 -12.17 -8.61
C ALA A 28 3.54 -10.65 -8.84
N GLY A 29 3.67 -9.88 -7.76
CA GLY A 29 3.97 -8.46 -7.81
C GLY A 29 5.31 -8.14 -8.45
N ALA A 30 6.31 -9.03 -8.35
CA ALA A 30 7.59 -8.86 -9.04
C ALA A 30 7.42 -8.86 -10.57
N PHE A 31 6.61 -9.77 -11.13
CA PHE A 31 6.29 -9.76 -12.56
C PHE A 31 5.50 -8.51 -12.96
N ALA A 32 4.55 -8.08 -12.13
CA ALA A 32 3.82 -6.83 -12.36
C ALA A 32 4.76 -5.61 -12.38
N LYS A 33 5.71 -5.54 -11.44
CA LYS A 33 6.75 -4.49 -11.44
C LYS A 33 7.63 -4.54 -12.68
N MET A 34 8.01 -5.72 -13.17
CA MET A 34 8.78 -5.86 -14.41
C MET A 34 8.03 -5.33 -15.62
N LEU A 35 6.72 -5.60 -15.73
CA LEU A 35 5.86 -5.04 -16.77
C LEU A 35 5.77 -3.51 -16.65
N LEU A 36 5.48 -3.01 -15.44
CA LEU A 36 5.34 -1.58 -15.15
C LEU A 36 6.63 -0.80 -15.44
N ALA A 37 7.80 -1.38 -15.16
CA ALA A 37 9.08 -0.77 -15.46
C ALA A 37 9.28 -0.51 -16.97
N ARG A 38 8.68 -1.34 -17.85
CA ARG A 38 8.69 -1.11 -19.31
C ARG A 38 7.88 0.10 -19.73
N LEU A 39 6.95 0.55 -18.89
CA LEU A 39 6.15 1.77 -19.07
C LEU A 39 6.71 2.97 -18.29
N GLY A 40 7.87 2.81 -17.65
CA GLY A 40 8.51 3.86 -16.85
C GLY A 40 7.98 3.99 -15.42
N VAL A 41 7.10 3.08 -14.97
CA VAL A 41 6.53 3.12 -13.62
C VAL A 41 7.46 2.43 -12.63
N GLN A 42 7.72 3.10 -11.51
CA GLN A 42 8.53 2.59 -10.39
C GLN A 42 7.70 2.58 -9.11
N ILE A 43 7.93 1.61 -8.23
CA ILE A 43 7.16 1.48 -6.97
C ILE A 43 8.11 1.21 -5.82
N ARG A 44 7.98 2.00 -4.75
CA ARG A 44 8.77 1.89 -3.53
C ARG A 44 7.94 2.20 -2.29
N SER A 45 8.37 1.69 -1.15
CA SER A 45 7.75 1.94 0.15
C SER A 45 8.76 2.15 1.26
N GLY A 46 8.28 2.72 2.37
CA GLY A 46 9.01 2.89 3.61
C GLY A 46 8.08 2.94 4.82
N VAL A 47 8.61 2.62 5.99
CA VAL A 47 7.88 2.70 7.26
C VAL A 47 7.81 4.16 7.70
N ARG A 48 6.58 4.69 7.80
CA ARG A 48 6.30 6.08 8.21
C ARG A 48 6.20 6.20 9.72
N SER A 49 5.59 5.21 10.39
CA SER A 49 5.44 5.22 11.85
C SER A 49 5.43 3.81 12.45
N LEU A 50 5.87 3.70 13.71
CA LEU A 50 5.80 2.46 14.50
C LEU A 50 5.27 2.77 15.90
N GLY A 51 4.11 2.19 16.24
CA GLY A 51 3.39 2.57 17.44
C GLY A 51 3.14 4.09 17.48
N PRO A 52 3.51 4.80 18.56
CA PRO A 52 3.37 6.25 18.64
C PRO A 52 4.48 7.03 17.90
N ILE A 53 5.60 6.39 17.56
CA ILE A 53 6.76 7.07 16.97
C ILE A 53 6.46 7.40 15.51
N GLY A 54 6.53 8.69 15.15
CA GLY A 54 6.25 9.18 13.80
C GLY A 54 4.77 9.18 13.41
N ALA A 55 3.83 9.06 14.38
CA ALA A 55 2.40 9.01 14.09
C ALA A 55 1.89 10.23 13.29
N ASP A 56 2.47 11.40 13.54
CA ASP A 56 2.14 12.67 12.87
C ASP A 56 3.15 13.05 11.76
N ALA A 57 4.09 12.16 11.42
CA ALA A 57 5.07 12.43 10.36
C ALA A 57 4.33 12.72 9.04
N PRO A 58 4.81 13.65 8.20
CA PRO A 58 4.19 13.92 6.90
C PRO A 58 4.23 12.70 5.99
N ILE A 59 3.42 12.73 4.93
CA ILE A 59 3.51 11.74 3.84
C ILE A 59 4.83 12.00 3.12
N PRO A 60 5.68 10.98 2.92
CA PRO A 60 6.97 11.18 2.27
C PRO A 60 6.86 11.51 0.79
N SER A 61 7.89 12.19 0.28
CA SER A 61 8.12 12.35 -1.15
C SER A 61 8.69 11.08 -1.78
N TRP A 62 8.71 11.03 -3.11
CA TRP A 62 9.36 9.97 -3.86
C TRP A 62 10.86 9.89 -3.55
N GLU A 63 11.55 11.03 -3.48
CA GLU A 63 12.98 11.12 -3.17
C GLU A 63 13.31 10.61 -1.77
N GLU A 64 12.46 10.90 -0.79
CA GLU A 64 12.61 10.37 0.57
C GLU A 64 12.49 8.85 0.56
N LEU A 65 11.51 8.29 -0.16
CA LEU A 65 11.41 6.83 -0.31
C LEU A 65 12.62 6.23 -1.04
N LEU A 66 13.19 6.92 -2.04
CA LEU A 66 14.41 6.48 -2.71
C LEU A 66 15.62 6.39 -1.77
N SER A 67 15.63 7.19 -0.70
CA SER A 67 16.70 7.23 0.30
C SER A 67 16.60 6.13 1.38
N VAL A 68 15.45 5.43 1.47
CA VAL A 68 15.24 4.35 2.45
C VAL A 68 16.25 3.23 2.23
N ASP A 69 17.05 2.92 3.24
CA ASP A 69 18.01 1.81 3.18
C ASP A 69 17.28 0.46 3.24
N ASP A 70 17.41 -0.35 2.19
CA ASP A 70 16.83 -1.70 2.14
C ASP A 70 17.50 -2.67 3.12
N ALA A 71 18.73 -2.36 3.57
CA ALA A 71 19.44 -3.13 4.59
C ALA A 71 19.05 -2.74 6.03
N SER A 72 18.33 -1.61 6.20
CA SER A 72 17.84 -1.21 7.51
C SER A 72 16.79 -2.21 8.03
N PRO A 73 16.81 -2.54 9.34
CA PRO A 73 15.89 -3.51 9.93
C PRO A 73 14.43 -3.05 9.90
N LEU A 74 14.16 -1.75 9.92
CA LEU A 74 12.81 -1.20 9.94
C LEU A 74 12.44 -0.47 8.64
N ARG A 75 13.40 -0.19 7.76
CA ARG A 75 13.17 0.57 6.52
C ARG A 75 12.42 1.87 6.82
N ALA A 76 12.80 2.55 7.91
CA ALA A 76 12.17 3.81 8.29
C ALA A 76 12.41 4.87 7.21
N VAL A 77 11.37 5.64 6.89
CA VAL A 77 11.48 6.80 6.01
C VAL A 77 12.37 7.86 6.64
N ASP A 78 12.11 8.18 7.91
CA ASP A 78 12.97 9.05 8.70
C ASP A 78 13.98 8.20 9.48
N ALA A 79 15.20 8.13 8.96
CA ALA A 79 16.29 7.39 9.58
C ALA A 79 16.65 7.92 10.99
N ALA A 80 16.32 9.17 11.33
CA ALA A 80 16.56 9.72 12.65
C ALA A 80 15.64 9.12 13.73
N LEU A 81 14.45 8.66 13.34
CA LEU A 81 13.49 8.01 14.26
C LEU A 81 13.77 6.52 14.46
N GLU A 82 14.57 5.90 13.59
CA GLU A 82 14.80 4.46 13.60
C GLU A 82 15.39 3.92 14.92
N PRO A 83 16.38 4.58 15.57
CA PRO A 83 16.89 4.12 16.86
C PRO A 83 15.79 4.05 17.94
N GLU A 84 14.88 5.02 17.96
CA GLU A 84 13.74 5.02 18.89
C GLU A 84 12.75 3.91 18.55
N MET A 85 12.47 3.70 17.26
CA MET A 85 11.60 2.60 16.82
C MET A 85 12.18 1.23 17.19
N VAL A 86 13.49 1.02 17.02
CA VAL A 86 14.17 -0.22 17.43
C VAL A 86 14.09 -0.42 18.95
N ALA A 87 14.31 0.65 19.73
CA ALA A 87 14.18 0.57 21.19
C ALA A 87 12.75 0.21 21.62
N LEU A 88 11.73 0.72 20.93
CA LEU A 88 10.33 0.37 21.16
C LEU A 88 10.05 -1.10 20.81
N VAL A 89 10.60 -1.62 19.71
CA VAL A 89 10.51 -3.05 19.36
C VAL A 89 11.12 -3.92 20.48
N ASP A 90 12.30 -3.57 20.98
CA ASP A 90 12.95 -4.30 22.05
C ASP A 90 12.16 -4.25 23.37
N GLN A 91 11.56 -3.10 23.67
CA GLN A 91 10.68 -2.95 24.83
C GLN A 91 9.44 -3.85 24.70
N ALA A 92 8.75 -3.82 23.56
CA ALA A 92 7.59 -4.67 23.30
C ALA A 92 7.96 -6.16 23.35
N LYS A 93 9.12 -6.54 22.80
CA LYS A 93 9.65 -7.91 22.88
C LYS A 93 9.83 -8.39 24.32
N LYS A 94 10.41 -7.55 25.17
CA LYS A 94 10.62 -7.84 26.60
C LYS A 94 9.30 -7.97 27.34
N ALA A 95 8.31 -7.15 26.97
CA ALA A 95 6.95 -7.20 27.52
C ALA A 95 6.09 -8.36 26.97
N GLY A 96 6.55 -9.10 25.96
CA GLY A 96 5.75 -10.13 25.30
C GLY A 96 4.62 -9.56 24.42
N ASP A 97 4.72 -8.29 24.04
CA ASP A 97 3.74 -7.53 23.28
C ASP A 97 4.15 -7.37 21.80
N THR A 98 3.27 -6.80 20.98
CA THR A 98 3.48 -6.57 19.54
C THR A 98 3.12 -5.15 19.13
N LEU A 99 3.65 -4.72 17.99
CA LEU A 99 3.51 -3.36 17.49
C LEU A 99 2.90 -3.34 16.09
N GLY A 100 2.10 -2.31 15.85
CA GLY A 100 1.61 -1.91 14.53
C GLY A 100 2.25 -0.60 14.09
N GLY A 101 1.69 0.02 13.07
CA GLY A 101 2.13 1.32 12.58
C GLY A 101 1.64 1.60 11.17
N SER A 102 2.32 2.51 10.49
CA SER A 102 1.99 2.90 9.12
C SER A 102 3.19 2.81 8.18
N ALA A 103 2.92 2.50 6.92
CA ALA A 103 3.90 2.51 5.84
C ALA A 103 3.30 3.18 4.61
N THR A 104 4.11 3.96 3.90
CA THR A 104 3.71 4.63 2.67
C THR A 104 4.29 3.87 1.48
N VAL A 105 3.47 3.66 0.45
CA VAL A 105 3.80 3.06 -0.83
C VAL A 105 3.52 4.11 -1.90
N ILE A 106 4.51 4.40 -2.74
CA ILE A 106 4.37 5.34 -3.86
C ILE A 106 4.66 4.60 -5.16
N ALA A 107 3.79 4.79 -6.14
CA ALA A 107 4.08 4.49 -7.54
C ALA A 107 4.37 5.80 -8.28
N HIS A 108 5.58 5.92 -8.82
CA HIS A 108 6.08 7.06 -9.56
C HIS A 108 6.02 6.81 -11.07
N GLY A 109 5.77 7.87 -11.85
CA GLY A 109 5.71 7.81 -13.31
C GLY A 109 4.45 7.14 -13.87
N VAL A 110 3.37 7.08 -13.07
CA VAL A 110 2.11 6.42 -13.45
C VAL A 110 1.44 7.18 -14.60
N PRO A 111 1.09 6.49 -15.73
CA PRO A 111 0.42 7.14 -16.84
C PRO A 111 -0.90 7.80 -16.45
N VAL A 112 -1.23 8.92 -17.07
CA VAL A 112 -2.55 9.55 -16.94
C VAL A 112 -3.62 8.65 -17.55
N GLY A 113 -4.74 8.48 -16.86
CA GLY A 113 -5.94 7.87 -17.42
C GLY A 113 -6.10 6.37 -17.19
N LEU A 114 -5.43 5.78 -16.19
CA LEU A 114 -5.69 4.43 -15.70
C LEU A 114 -6.88 4.43 -14.74
N GLY A 115 -7.72 3.39 -14.79
CA GLY A 115 -9.01 3.36 -14.09
C GLY A 115 -10.10 4.13 -14.83
N SER A 116 -11.30 4.14 -14.25
CA SER A 116 -12.47 4.78 -14.87
C SER A 116 -13.43 5.32 -13.81
N HIS A 117 -14.03 6.47 -14.12
CA HIS A 117 -15.08 7.09 -13.30
C HIS A 117 -16.48 6.58 -13.67
N VAL A 118 -16.60 5.78 -14.74
CA VAL A 118 -17.88 5.41 -15.36
C VAL A 118 -18.67 4.44 -14.47
N GLN A 119 -17.99 3.47 -13.86
CA GLN A 119 -18.59 2.55 -12.91
C GLN A 119 -17.82 2.53 -11.60
N TRP A 120 -18.54 2.39 -10.49
CA TRP A 120 -17.98 2.48 -9.15
C TRP A 120 -16.86 1.47 -8.86
N HIS A 121 -16.87 0.30 -9.51
CA HIS A 121 -15.87 -0.76 -9.31
C HIS A 121 -14.66 -0.63 -10.26
N GLU A 122 -14.77 0.18 -11.31
CA GLU A 122 -13.65 0.48 -12.22
C GLU A 122 -12.76 1.62 -11.69
N LYS A 123 -13.26 2.35 -10.68
CA LYS A 123 -12.52 3.38 -9.97
C LYS A 123 -11.28 2.81 -9.32
N LEU A 124 -10.12 3.37 -9.69
CA LEU A 124 -8.84 2.80 -9.31
C LEU A 124 -8.54 2.97 -7.80
N ASP A 125 -9.06 4.04 -7.17
CA ASP A 125 -9.01 4.22 -5.72
C ASP A 125 -9.63 3.02 -4.97
N GLY A 126 -10.80 2.56 -5.41
CA GLY A 126 -11.48 1.40 -4.82
C GLY A 126 -10.70 0.10 -5.02
N ARG A 127 -10.16 -0.13 -6.23
CA ARG A 127 -9.33 -1.32 -6.55
C ARG A 127 -8.04 -1.34 -5.71
N ILE A 128 -7.35 -0.20 -5.62
CA ILE A 128 -6.13 -0.04 -4.81
C ILE A 128 -6.44 -0.28 -3.33
N ALA A 129 -7.49 0.36 -2.80
CA ALA A 129 -7.89 0.21 -1.41
C ALA A 129 -8.24 -1.24 -1.08
N GLN A 130 -9.00 -1.92 -1.94
CA GLN A 130 -9.31 -3.35 -1.76
C GLN A 130 -8.05 -4.20 -1.71
N ALA A 131 -7.13 -4.02 -2.67
CA ALA A 131 -5.91 -4.79 -2.76
C ALA A 131 -5.03 -4.61 -1.52
N LEU A 132 -4.82 -3.36 -1.07
CA LEU A 132 -3.99 -3.07 0.10
C LEU A 132 -4.66 -3.44 1.42
N LEU A 133 -5.96 -3.24 1.56
CA LEU A 133 -6.71 -3.64 2.76
C LEU A 133 -6.80 -5.17 2.89
N SER A 134 -6.63 -5.92 1.79
CA SER A 134 -6.56 -7.38 1.81
C SER A 134 -5.23 -7.93 2.35
N VAL A 135 -4.22 -7.07 2.57
CA VAL A 135 -2.94 -7.48 3.16
C VAL A 135 -3.16 -7.87 4.63
N PRO A 136 -2.62 -9.00 5.09
CA PRO A 136 -2.82 -9.48 6.46
C PRO A 136 -2.52 -8.40 7.52
N ALA A 137 -3.46 -8.21 8.43
CA ALA A 137 -3.42 -7.22 9.51
C ALA A 137 -3.45 -5.73 9.09
N VAL A 138 -3.61 -5.40 7.81
CA VAL A 138 -3.94 -4.02 7.40
C VAL A 138 -5.40 -3.75 7.73
N LYS A 139 -5.66 -2.61 8.39
CA LYS A 139 -6.99 -2.21 8.87
C LYS A 139 -7.45 -0.85 8.37
N GLY A 140 -6.55 -0.06 7.79
CA GLY A 140 -6.87 1.20 7.14
C GLY A 140 -5.97 1.43 5.94
N VAL A 141 -6.49 2.19 4.98
CA VAL A 141 -5.76 2.68 3.80
C VAL A 141 -6.10 4.16 3.64
N GLU A 142 -5.09 4.99 3.47
CA GLU A 142 -5.20 6.43 3.17
C GLU A 142 -4.64 6.67 1.77
N LEU A 143 -5.43 7.29 0.89
CA LEU A 143 -5.00 7.70 -0.45
C LEU A 143 -4.62 9.17 -0.43
N GLY A 144 -3.41 9.51 -0.89
CA GLY A 144 -2.87 10.86 -0.75
C GLY A 144 -2.99 11.36 0.70
N ALA A 145 -3.42 12.61 0.86
CA ALA A 145 -3.61 13.26 2.16
C ALA A 145 -5.04 13.09 2.72
N ALA A 146 -5.69 11.94 2.52
CA ALA A 146 -7.12 11.75 2.82
C ALA A 146 -7.50 12.14 4.26
N VAL A 147 -6.71 11.78 5.27
CA VAL A 147 -7.03 12.09 6.68
C VAL A 147 -6.97 13.60 6.91
N ALA A 148 -5.92 14.26 6.42
CA ALA A 148 -5.78 15.71 6.54
C ALA A 148 -6.86 16.47 5.74
N ALA A 149 -7.16 16.02 4.52
CA ALA A 149 -8.16 16.62 3.65
C ALA A 149 -9.58 16.51 4.22
N ALA A 150 -9.92 15.39 4.87
CA ALA A 150 -11.23 15.18 5.50
C ALA A 150 -11.51 16.14 6.66
N GLY A 151 -10.47 16.64 7.33
CA GLY A 151 -10.58 17.63 8.41
C GLY A 151 -10.52 19.09 7.94
N GLY A 152 -10.31 19.35 6.63
CA GLY A 152 -10.01 20.66 6.09
C GLY A 152 -11.11 21.28 5.20
N PHE A 153 -10.88 22.51 4.75
CA PHE A 153 -11.72 23.17 3.74
C PHE A 153 -11.37 22.71 2.33
N GLY A 154 -12.36 22.66 1.42
CA GLY A 154 -12.15 22.30 0.01
C GLY A 154 -11.12 23.18 -0.71
N SER A 155 -10.97 24.44 -0.31
CA SER A 155 -9.94 25.37 -0.84
C SER A 155 -8.50 24.91 -0.57
N ALA A 156 -8.29 24.04 0.42
CA ALA A 156 -7.00 23.48 0.79
C ALA A 156 -6.91 21.96 0.58
N ALA A 157 -7.98 21.29 0.13
CA ALA A 157 -8.05 19.84 0.00
C ALA A 157 -7.61 19.33 -1.38
N HIS A 158 -7.75 20.16 -2.41
CA HIS A 158 -7.55 19.76 -3.80
C HIS A 158 -6.23 20.27 -4.39
N ASP A 159 -5.90 19.75 -5.57
CA ASP A 159 -4.70 20.11 -6.31
C ASP A 159 -5.08 21.00 -7.49
N ALA A 160 -4.63 22.26 -7.44
CA ALA A 160 -4.90 23.22 -8.50
C ALA A 160 -4.12 22.85 -9.77
N ILE A 161 -4.81 22.86 -10.91
CA ILE A 161 -4.23 22.55 -12.22
C ILE A 161 -3.75 23.86 -12.86
N SER A 162 -2.50 23.89 -13.29
CA SER A 162 -1.95 24.93 -14.16
C SER A 162 -1.40 24.31 -15.45
N TYR A 163 -1.02 25.16 -16.42
CA TYR A 163 -0.48 24.71 -17.70
C TYR A 163 0.91 25.28 -17.92
N ASP A 164 1.86 24.40 -18.20
CA ASP A 164 3.23 24.71 -18.60
C ASP A 164 3.43 24.34 -20.08
N PRO A 165 3.99 25.23 -20.92
CA PRO A 165 4.20 24.94 -22.35
C PRO A 165 5.14 23.75 -22.65
N SER A 166 6.03 23.41 -21.72
CA SER A 166 7.01 22.34 -21.85
C SER A 166 6.51 21.02 -21.26
N PHE A 167 5.73 21.08 -20.19
CA PHE A 167 5.29 19.91 -19.41
C PHE A 167 3.80 19.58 -19.55
N GLY A 168 2.98 20.46 -20.12
CA GLY A 168 1.53 20.29 -20.25
C GLY A 168 0.80 20.68 -18.97
N PHE A 169 -0.21 19.90 -18.56
CA PHE A 169 -0.92 20.14 -17.30
C PHE A 169 -0.05 19.72 -16.12
N VAL A 170 0.13 20.63 -15.16
CA VAL A 170 0.94 20.40 -13.95
C VAL A 170 0.14 20.75 -12.71
N ARG A 171 0.49 20.13 -11.58
CA ARG A 171 -0.03 20.48 -10.25
C ARG A 171 1.12 20.90 -9.35
N ALA A 172 0.86 21.89 -8.48
CA ALA A 172 1.85 22.32 -7.49
C ALA A 172 1.87 21.40 -6.24
N THR A 173 0.83 20.58 -6.06
CA THR A 173 0.64 19.68 -4.93
C THR A 173 0.02 18.37 -5.39
N ASN A 174 0.15 17.32 -4.58
CA ASN A 174 -0.44 16.02 -4.84
C ASN A 174 -1.23 15.50 -3.61
N ARG A 175 -2.19 16.28 -3.13
CA ARG A 175 -3.06 15.93 -2.00
C ARG A 175 -4.00 14.78 -2.34
N ALA A 176 -4.41 14.67 -3.60
CA ALA A 176 -5.25 13.58 -4.11
C ALA A 176 -4.49 12.24 -4.21
N GLY A 177 -3.16 12.24 -4.12
CA GLY A 177 -2.35 11.04 -4.22
C GLY A 177 -2.44 10.38 -5.59
N GLY A 178 -2.37 11.18 -6.66
CA GLY A 178 -2.31 10.73 -8.04
C GLY A 178 -3.66 10.33 -8.65
N LEU A 179 -4.76 10.46 -7.92
CA LEU A 179 -6.08 9.95 -8.31
C LEU A 179 -7.16 11.02 -8.23
N GLU A 180 -7.84 11.29 -9.35
CA GLU A 180 -8.99 12.19 -9.41
C GLU A 180 -10.17 11.46 -10.07
N GLY A 181 -11.32 11.41 -9.39
CA GLY A 181 -12.49 10.69 -9.91
C GLY A 181 -12.31 9.17 -10.08
N GLY A 182 -11.27 8.60 -9.47
CA GLY A 182 -10.87 7.21 -9.63
C GLY A 182 -10.03 6.91 -10.87
N VAL A 183 -9.40 7.95 -11.42
CA VAL A 183 -8.52 7.88 -12.58
C VAL A 183 -7.17 8.49 -12.23
N THR A 184 -6.08 7.89 -12.72
CA THR A 184 -4.74 8.47 -12.51
C THR A 184 -4.58 9.81 -13.22
N ASN A 185 -4.07 10.80 -12.50
CA ASN A 185 -3.99 12.19 -12.98
C ASN A 185 -2.60 12.61 -13.47
N GLY A 186 -1.62 11.69 -13.40
CA GLY A 186 -0.22 11.87 -13.83
C GLY A 186 0.76 12.18 -12.71
N GLU A 187 0.27 12.59 -11.55
CA GLU A 187 1.08 12.69 -10.34
C GLU A 187 1.33 11.29 -9.74
N ASP A 188 2.24 11.22 -8.77
CA ASP A 188 2.52 9.99 -8.04
C ASP A 188 1.28 9.40 -7.39
N VAL A 189 1.08 8.09 -7.53
CA VAL A 189 0.02 7.39 -6.80
C VAL A 189 0.53 7.09 -5.40
N VAL A 190 -0.02 7.77 -4.40
CA VAL A 190 0.47 7.76 -3.02
C VAL A 190 -0.54 7.07 -2.11
N VAL A 191 -0.10 6.03 -1.40
CA VAL A 191 -0.97 5.27 -0.50
C VAL A 191 -0.28 4.95 0.82
N THR A 192 -0.94 5.23 1.93
CA THR A 192 -0.50 4.82 3.27
C THR A 192 -1.34 3.63 3.76
N ILE A 193 -0.70 2.57 4.23
CA ILE A 193 -1.36 1.44 4.90
C ILE A 193 -1.20 1.53 6.42
N TYR A 194 -2.27 1.23 7.16
CA TYR A 194 -2.27 1.15 8.61
C TYR A 194 -2.40 -0.29 9.05
N LYS A 195 -1.29 -0.85 9.55
CA LYS A 195 -1.23 -2.24 9.99
C LYS A 195 -1.38 -2.30 11.51
N LYS A 196 -2.37 -3.07 11.97
CA LYS A 196 -2.51 -3.34 13.40
C LYS A 196 -1.37 -4.23 13.93
N PRO A 197 -1.13 -4.25 15.26
CA PRO A 197 -0.26 -5.22 15.89
C PRO A 197 -0.63 -6.67 15.53
N ILE A 198 0.36 -7.55 15.57
CA ILE A 198 0.16 -8.98 15.29
C ILE A 198 -0.69 -9.58 16.42
N ALA A 199 -1.64 -10.45 16.09
CA ALA A 199 -2.68 -10.85 17.04
C ALA A 199 -2.20 -11.74 18.18
N THR A 200 -1.10 -12.49 17.99
CA THR A 200 -0.59 -13.46 18.97
C THR A 200 0.44 -12.81 19.87
N LEU A 201 0.09 -12.69 21.16
CA LEU A 201 0.98 -12.24 22.23
C LEU A 201 1.57 -13.44 22.97
N ARG A 202 2.73 -13.29 23.63
CA ARG A 202 3.40 -14.41 24.31
C ARG A 202 2.54 -15.01 25.42
N GLU A 203 1.89 -14.17 26.22
CA GLU A 203 1.00 -14.60 27.31
C GLU A 203 -0.40 -14.99 26.81
N GLY A 204 -0.68 -14.77 25.52
CA GLY A 204 -2.02 -14.93 24.95
C GLY A 204 -3.01 -13.87 25.45
N LEU A 205 -4.04 -13.61 24.65
CA LEU A 205 -5.20 -12.82 25.09
C LEU A 205 -6.27 -13.75 25.69
N PRO A 206 -7.14 -13.27 26.59
CA PRO A 206 -8.28 -14.05 27.04
C PRO A 206 -9.12 -14.56 25.85
N SER A 207 -9.40 -15.86 25.87
CA SER A 207 -10.12 -16.59 24.84
C SER A 207 -10.95 -17.72 25.47
N VAL A 208 -11.40 -18.67 24.66
CA VAL A 208 -12.25 -19.79 25.09
C VAL A 208 -11.72 -21.09 24.46
N ASP A 209 -11.56 -22.12 25.28
CA ASP A 209 -11.34 -23.48 24.81
C ASP A 209 -12.63 -23.98 24.13
N LEU A 210 -12.54 -24.37 22.86
CA LEU A 210 -13.75 -24.69 22.08
C LEU A 210 -14.34 -26.07 22.39
N ASP A 211 -13.56 -26.98 22.98
CA ASP A 211 -14.04 -28.31 23.38
C ASP A 211 -14.76 -28.24 24.74
N ARG A 212 -14.21 -27.42 25.65
CA ARG A 212 -14.68 -27.31 27.04
C ARG A 212 -15.62 -26.13 27.28
N LEU A 213 -15.59 -25.12 26.39
CA LEU A 213 -16.30 -23.84 26.52
C LEU A 213 -15.92 -23.06 27.80
N GLU A 214 -14.68 -23.21 28.24
CA GLU A 214 -14.12 -22.57 29.44
C GLU A 214 -13.12 -21.46 29.06
N PRO A 215 -12.93 -20.44 29.92
CA PRO A 215 -11.90 -19.42 29.69
C PRO A 215 -10.51 -20.04 29.51
N HIS A 216 -9.82 -19.69 28.43
CA HIS A 216 -8.47 -20.16 28.12
C HIS A 216 -7.67 -19.05 27.44
N ALA A 217 -6.35 -18.99 27.62
CA ALA A 217 -5.52 -18.02 26.91
C ALA A 217 -5.37 -18.40 25.42
N ALA A 218 -5.38 -17.41 24.52
CA ALA A 218 -5.16 -17.67 23.10
C ALA A 218 -3.77 -18.28 22.88
N GLN A 219 -3.67 -19.26 21.97
CA GLN A 219 -2.40 -19.92 21.65
C GLN A 219 -1.44 -18.96 20.94
N TYR A 220 -0.15 -19.14 21.23
CA TYR A 220 0.93 -18.38 20.63
C TYR A 220 1.47 -19.10 19.40
N GLU A 221 1.33 -18.48 18.22
CA GLU A 221 1.71 -19.08 16.93
C GLU A 221 3.00 -18.52 16.33
N ARG A 222 3.29 -17.23 16.54
CA ARG A 222 4.46 -16.57 15.92
C ARG A 222 5.15 -15.58 16.84
N SER A 223 6.45 -15.41 16.61
CA SER A 223 7.34 -14.66 17.50
C SER A 223 7.67 -13.22 17.11
N ASP A 224 7.18 -12.76 15.97
CA ASP A 224 7.48 -11.42 15.50
C ASP A 224 6.78 -10.36 16.36
N VAL A 225 7.55 -9.35 16.77
CA VAL A 225 7.02 -8.18 17.49
C VAL A 225 6.32 -7.23 16.52
N THR A 226 6.88 -7.04 15.33
CA THR A 226 6.27 -6.29 14.24
C THR A 226 6.59 -6.95 12.92
N ALA A 227 5.70 -6.77 11.95
CA ALA A 227 5.90 -7.19 10.55
C ALA A 227 5.58 -6.03 9.59
N LEU A 228 5.72 -4.80 10.08
CA LEU A 228 5.39 -3.60 9.32
C LEU A 228 6.32 -3.37 8.10
N PRO A 229 7.66 -3.54 8.19
CA PRO A 229 8.52 -3.39 7.03
C PRO A 229 8.18 -4.39 5.92
N ALA A 230 7.89 -5.64 6.28
CA ALA A 230 7.43 -6.66 5.34
C ALA A 230 6.06 -6.31 4.72
N ALA A 231 5.14 -5.75 5.50
CA ALA A 231 3.84 -5.29 4.99
C ALA A 231 3.97 -4.14 3.99
N ALA A 232 4.96 -3.26 4.14
CA ALA A 232 5.27 -2.21 3.18
C ALA A 232 5.63 -2.81 1.80
N VAL A 233 6.55 -3.79 1.78
CA VAL A 233 6.96 -4.51 0.56
C VAL A 233 5.80 -5.30 -0.08
N ILE A 234 4.95 -5.93 0.75
CA ILE A 234 3.73 -6.58 0.25
C ILE A 234 2.80 -5.52 -0.37
N GLY A 235 2.70 -4.34 0.25
CA GLY A 235 1.94 -3.21 -0.27
C GLY A 235 2.42 -2.76 -1.66
N GLU A 236 3.74 -2.67 -1.88
CA GLU A 236 4.30 -2.39 -3.20
C GLU A 236 3.84 -3.41 -4.24
N SER A 237 3.81 -4.70 -3.87
CA SER A 237 3.41 -5.79 -4.75
C SER A 237 1.93 -5.74 -5.09
N MET A 238 1.08 -5.44 -4.10
CA MET A 238 -0.36 -5.29 -4.32
C MET A 238 -0.69 -4.07 -5.19
N LEU A 239 -0.01 -2.94 -4.97
CA LEU A 239 -0.16 -1.75 -5.81
C LEU A 239 0.31 -2.05 -7.25
N ALA A 240 1.44 -2.75 -7.41
CA ALA A 240 1.95 -3.16 -8.72
C ALA A 240 0.94 -4.02 -9.49
N LEU A 241 0.32 -5.00 -8.83
CA LEU A 241 -0.68 -5.87 -9.46
C LEU A 241 -1.87 -5.06 -9.99
N VAL A 242 -2.40 -4.14 -9.18
CA VAL A 242 -3.56 -3.30 -9.58
C VAL A 242 -3.20 -2.37 -10.74
N LEU A 243 -2.02 -1.73 -10.68
CA LEU A 243 -1.58 -0.84 -11.75
C LEU A 243 -1.26 -1.58 -13.05
N ALA A 244 -0.63 -2.76 -12.97
CA ALA A 244 -0.36 -3.58 -14.14
C ALA A 244 -1.66 -4.04 -14.82
N ASP A 245 -2.64 -4.48 -14.03
CA ASP A 245 -3.98 -4.86 -14.53
C ASP A 245 -4.68 -3.67 -15.21
N ALA A 246 -4.66 -2.48 -14.59
CA ALA A 246 -5.22 -1.27 -15.20
C ALA A 246 -4.49 -0.81 -16.47
N CYS A 247 -3.17 -1.01 -16.55
CA CYS A 247 -2.40 -0.76 -17.78
C CYS A 247 -2.80 -1.72 -18.89
N LEU A 248 -2.93 -3.03 -18.60
CA LEU A 248 -3.35 -4.03 -19.57
C LEU A 248 -4.80 -3.78 -20.04
N GLU A 249 -5.69 -3.39 -19.14
CA GLU A 249 -7.07 -3.02 -19.47
C GLU A 249 -7.13 -1.81 -20.43
N LYS A 250 -6.29 -0.80 -20.20
CA LYS A 250 -6.26 0.42 -21.03
C LYS A 250 -5.56 0.24 -22.36
N PHE A 251 -4.39 -0.41 -22.36
CA PHE A 251 -3.48 -0.44 -23.51
C PHE A 251 -3.53 -1.77 -24.27
N GLY A 252 -3.96 -2.86 -23.64
CA GLY A 252 -4.01 -4.19 -24.25
C GLY A 252 -2.65 -4.70 -24.75
N GLY A 253 -2.70 -5.55 -25.78
CA GLY A 253 -1.53 -6.17 -26.39
C GLY A 253 -1.24 -7.57 -25.85
N ASP A 254 -0.82 -8.47 -26.73
CA ASP A 254 -0.46 -9.86 -26.41
C ASP A 254 1.07 -10.04 -26.27
N SER A 255 1.85 -9.03 -26.64
CA SER A 255 3.30 -8.97 -26.49
C SER A 255 3.76 -7.68 -25.80
N MET A 256 4.98 -7.69 -25.26
CA MET A 256 5.55 -6.48 -24.65
C MET A 256 5.81 -5.37 -25.67
N GLU A 257 6.15 -5.73 -26.92
CA GLU A 257 6.31 -4.76 -28.00
C GLU A 257 4.98 -4.05 -28.30
N GLU A 258 3.87 -4.79 -28.40
CA GLU A 258 2.54 -4.21 -28.63
C GLU A 258 2.10 -3.30 -27.49
N LEU A 259 2.21 -3.77 -26.24
CA LEU A 259 1.85 -2.99 -25.05
C LEU A 259 2.59 -1.65 -25.02
N VAL A 260 3.92 -1.66 -25.27
CA VAL A 260 4.73 -0.44 -25.31
C VAL A 260 4.32 0.47 -26.47
N ALA A 261 4.05 -0.09 -27.66
CA ALA A 261 3.61 0.71 -28.81
C ALA A 261 2.25 1.39 -28.56
N HIS A 262 1.27 0.69 -27.99
CA HIS A 262 -0.03 1.25 -27.64
C HIS A 262 0.07 2.32 -26.55
N PHE A 263 0.89 2.09 -25.53
CA PHE A 263 1.17 3.07 -24.49
C PHE A 263 1.77 4.37 -25.08
N GLU A 264 2.80 4.25 -25.92
CA GLU A 264 3.45 5.39 -26.55
C GLU A 264 2.50 6.18 -27.47
N ALA A 265 1.68 5.49 -28.26
CA ALA A 265 0.66 6.12 -29.09
C ALA A 265 -0.38 6.88 -28.24
N SER A 266 -0.84 6.28 -27.13
CA SER A 266 -1.75 6.95 -26.18
C SER A 266 -1.10 8.19 -25.57
N ARG A 267 0.17 8.11 -25.17
CA ARG A 267 0.92 9.23 -24.58
C ARG A 267 1.10 10.37 -25.58
N GLU A 268 1.39 10.07 -26.84
CA GLU A 268 1.47 11.06 -27.90
C GLU A 268 0.12 11.75 -28.14
N GLN A 269 -0.98 10.98 -28.18
CA GLN A 269 -2.32 11.53 -28.32
C GLN A 269 -2.67 12.47 -27.15
N GLN A 270 -2.32 12.10 -25.91
CA GLN A 270 -2.54 12.93 -24.72
C GLN A 270 -1.74 14.23 -24.77
N ARG A 271 -0.47 14.19 -25.21
CA ARG A 271 0.36 15.40 -25.36
C ARG A 271 -0.18 16.40 -26.39
N ARG A 272 -0.92 15.92 -27.39
CA ARG A 272 -1.57 16.76 -28.41
C ARG A 272 -2.91 17.35 -27.94
N TRP A 273 -3.36 17.03 -26.73
CA TRP A 273 -4.60 17.56 -26.15
C TRP A 273 -4.32 18.79 -25.27
N PRO A 274 -5.16 19.85 -25.33
CA PRO A 274 -6.36 20.00 -26.14
C PRO A 274 -6.06 20.21 -27.62
N LYS A 275 -6.81 19.54 -28.49
CA LYS A 275 -6.73 19.76 -29.94
C LYS A 275 -7.14 21.21 -30.21
N ARG A 276 -6.20 22.04 -30.66
CA ARG A 276 -6.47 23.37 -31.22
C ARG A 276 -6.58 23.26 -32.73
#